data_AF-A0A0C9V9D9-F1
#
_entry.id   AF-A0A0C9V9D9-F1
#
_cell.length_a   1.000
_cell.length_b   1.000
_cell.length_c   1.000
_cell.angle_alpha   90.00
_cell.angle_beta   90.00
_cell.angle_gamma   90.00
#
_symmetry.space_group_name_H-M   'P 1'
#
loop_
_entity.id
_entity.type
_entity.pdbx_description
1 polymer ?
#
loop_
_entity_poly.entity_id
_entity_poly.type
_entity_poly.pdbx_seq_one_letter_code
_entity_poly.pdbx_strand_id
1 'polypeptide(L)'
;MGLVASQTTIPVPRVQQCVKWEGLWYLLMDYVEGADLAEVWGSLSEARQRQVAETLHSYVSQLRRVKLPHPSIPGPVNGTEEPLCCKGLMFSEYGAGPFRSCSDLSSWFSRKYQIALNYYELRTREPVSSAVRNYCPDDSWNTLFLTHGDISLTNVRVGEDGKIWLLDWGFSGAYSIFFEYAGIMRWDDADSSWLKLASDVVGSCKQHFDVLSTVTWSLHYVSVED
;
A
#
# COMPACT_ATOMS: atom_id res chain seq x y z
N MET A 1 -1.96 4.55 -13.38
CA MET A 1 -2.08 6.03 -13.39
C MET A 1 -3.28 6.57 -14.16
N GLY A 2 -3.58 6.12 -15.40
CA GLY A 2 -4.71 6.67 -16.18
C GLY A 2 -6.07 6.65 -15.47
N LEU A 3 -6.39 5.57 -14.74
CA LEU A 3 -7.60 5.48 -13.92
C LEU A 3 -7.69 6.60 -12.87
N VAL A 4 -6.60 6.85 -12.15
CA VAL A 4 -6.50 7.90 -11.12
C VAL A 4 -6.73 9.26 -11.75
N ALA A 5 -5.97 9.60 -12.79
CA ALA A 5 -6.08 10.89 -13.48
C ALA A 5 -7.47 11.15 -14.06
N SER A 6 -8.22 10.10 -14.42
CA SER A 6 -9.57 10.23 -14.98
C SER A 6 -10.69 10.41 -13.95
N GLN A 7 -10.46 10.05 -12.68
CA GLN A 7 -11.50 10.03 -11.64
C GLN A 7 -11.18 10.87 -10.40
N THR A 8 -9.97 11.42 -10.31
CA THR A 8 -9.52 12.20 -9.15
C THR A 8 -8.86 13.50 -9.60
N THR A 9 -8.58 14.39 -8.64
CA THR A 9 -7.79 15.60 -8.83
C THR A 9 -6.34 15.43 -8.35
N ILE A 10 -5.93 14.20 -8.05
CA ILE A 10 -4.59 13.88 -7.55
C ILE A 10 -3.57 14.19 -8.65
N PRO A 11 -2.59 15.06 -8.40
CA PRO A 11 -1.50 15.30 -9.34
C PRO A 11 -0.66 14.03 -9.49
N VAL A 12 -0.70 13.46 -10.68
CA VAL A 12 0.11 12.31 -11.09
C VAL A 12 0.81 12.65 -12.41
N PRO A 13 2.05 12.20 -12.63
CA PRO A 13 2.74 12.40 -13.90
C PRO A 13 1.91 11.89 -15.07
N ARG A 14 1.78 12.71 -16.11
CA ARG A 14 1.10 12.27 -17.34
C ARG A 14 1.99 11.26 -18.04
N VAL A 15 1.44 10.07 -18.28
CA VAL A 15 2.10 9.04 -19.09
C VAL A 15 2.10 9.49 -20.54
N GLN A 16 3.29 9.60 -21.12
CA GLN A 16 3.50 9.91 -22.54
C GLN A 16 3.48 8.64 -23.38
N GLN A 17 4.19 7.61 -22.92
CA GLN A 17 4.34 6.37 -23.67
C GLN A 17 4.69 5.19 -22.75
N CYS A 18 4.21 4.00 -23.12
CA CYS A 18 4.73 2.73 -22.61
C CYS A 18 5.50 2.06 -23.74
N VAL A 19 6.77 1.75 -23.54
CA VAL A 19 7.60 1.08 -24.56
C VAL A 19 8.14 -0.24 -24.02
N LYS A 20 8.22 -1.24 -24.90
CA LYS A 20 8.93 -2.49 -24.60
C LYS A 20 10.27 -2.45 -25.31
N TRP A 21 11.36 -2.52 -24.55
CA TRP A 21 12.73 -2.51 -25.06
C TRP A 21 13.55 -3.58 -24.33
N GLU A 22 14.28 -4.40 -25.08
CA GLU A 22 15.07 -5.54 -24.55
C GLU A 22 14.30 -6.46 -23.58
N GLY A 23 13.00 -6.66 -23.83
CA GLY A 23 12.15 -7.52 -23.00
C GLY A 23 11.59 -6.86 -21.74
N LEU A 24 12.05 -5.65 -21.40
CA LEU A 24 11.57 -4.85 -20.27
C LEU A 24 10.53 -3.81 -20.72
N TRP A 25 9.61 -3.48 -19.82
CA TRP A 25 8.65 -2.40 -20.00
C TRP A 25 9.19 -1.12 -19.38
N TYR A 26 9.17 -0.04 -20.14
CA TYR A 26 9.53 1.29 -19.69
C TYR A 26 8.32 2.21 -19.80
N LEU A 27 8.17 3.04 -18.78
CA LEU A 27 7.12 4.04 -18.70
C LEU A 27 7.75 5.42 -18.84
N LEU A 28 7.44 6.11 -19.94
CA LEU A 28 7.84 7.50 -20.16
C LEU A 28 6.70 8.40 -19.70
N MET A 29 7.02 9.34 -18.83
CA MET A 29 6.06 10.26 -18.21
C MET A 29 6.66 11.66 -18.10
N ASP A 30 5.79 12.65 -17.93
CA ASP A 30 6.21 14.03 -17.67
C ASP A 30 7.06 14.09 -16.40
N TYR A 31 8.20 14.79 -16.47
CA TYR A 31 9.02 15.06 -15.31
C TYR A 31 8.34 16.12 -14.43
N VAL A 32 8.36 15.89 -13.11
CA VAL A 32 7.78 16.80 -12.12
C VAL A 32 8.93 17.59 -11.49
N GLU A 33 9.04 18.87 -11.82
CA GLU A 33 9.99 19.78 -11.17
C GLU A 33 9.64 19.97 -9.69
N GLY A 34 10.65 20.02 -8.81
CA GLY A 34 10.46 20.15 -7.36
C GLY A 34 11.47 19.34 -6.55
N ALA A 35 11.11 18.99 -5.32
CA ALA A 35 11.91 18.18 -4.41
C ALA A 35 11.07 17.08 -3.75
N ASP A 36 11.68 15.92 -3.51
CA ASP A 36 11.00 14.82 -2.82
C ASP A 36 10.89 15.13 -1.33
N LEU A 37 9.82 14.67 -0.68
CA LEU A 37 9.70 14.86 0.77
C LEU A 37 10.85 14.21 1.52
N ALA A 38 11.45 13.14 1.01
CA ALA A 38 12.65 12.53 1.59
C ALA A 38 13.80 13.54 1.77
N GLU A 39 13.91 14.54 0.88
CA GLU A 39 14.96 15.55 0.92
C GLU A 39 14.60 16.72 1.85
N VAL A 40 13.33 17.15 1.84
CA VAL A 40 12.92 18.40 2.49
C VAL A 40 12.16 18.21 3.80
N TRP A 41 11.64 17.02 4.10
CA TRP A 41 10.69 16.79 5.21
C TRP A 41 11.19 17.28 6.57
N GLY A 42 12.44 16.97 6.92
CA GLY A 42 13.05 17.37 8.19
C GLY A 42 13.28 18.88 8.31
N SER A 43 13.25 19.62 7.18
CA SER A 43 13.36 21.09 7.16
C SER A 43 12.00 21.80 7.18
N LEU A 44 10.90 21.07 6.95
CA LEU A 44 9.56 21.64 6.96
C LEU A 44 9.13 21.97 8.39
N SER A 45 8.38 23.06 8.56
CA SER A 45 7.71 23.33 9.82
C SER A 45 6.60 22.30 10.07
N GLU A 46 6.27 22.04 11.34
CA GLU A 46 5.16 21.15 11.70
C GLU A 46 3.83 21.54 11.02
N ALA A 47 3.60 22.85 10.82
CA ALA A 47 2.43 23.35 10.11
C ALA A 47 2.41 22.91 8.64
N ARG A 48 3.57 22.93 7.95
CA ARG A 48 3.68 22.43 6.57
C ARG A 48 3.59 20.92 6.49
N GLN A 49 4.20 20.20 7.43
CA GLN A 49 4.05 18.74 7.54
C GLN A 49 2.58 18.33 7.69
N ARG A 50 1.83 19.03 8.57
CA ARG A 50 0.39 18.81 8.73
C ARG A 50 -0.39 19.11 7.44
N GLN A 51 -0.07 20.20 6.74
CA GLN A 51 -0.73 20.53 5.47
C GLN A 51 -0.50 19.45 4.39
N VAL A 52 0.70 18.87 4.35
CA VAL A 52 0.99 17.72 3.47
C VAL A 52 0.11 16.54 3.86
N ALA A 53 0.02 16.20 5.15
CA ALA A 53 -0.84 15.10 5.62
C ALA A 53 -2.33 15.34 5.31
N GLU A 54 -2.84 16.56 5.47
CA GLU A 54 -4.21 16.94 5.07
C GLU A 54 -4.44 16.76 3.57
N THR A 55 -3.44 17.11 2.75
CA THR A 55 -3.49 16.91 1.29
C THR A 55 -3.53 15.43 0.94
N LEU A 56 -2.65 14.63 1.55
CA LEU A 56 -2.63 13.17 1.36
C LEU A 56 -3.91 12.50 1.86
N HIS A 57 -4.49 12.98 2.95
CA HIS A 57 -5.80 12.52 3.45
C HIS A 57 -6.90 12.74 2.41
N SER A 58 -6.91 13.91 1.78
CA SER A 58 -7.81 14.20 0.65
C SER A 58 -7.56 13.24 -0.51
N TYR A 59 -6.31 12.93 -0.85
CA TYR A 59 -5.98 11.99 -1.93
C TYR A 59 -6.43 10.57 -1.62
N VAL A 60 -6.16 10.04 -0.43
CA VAL A 60 -6.65 8.71 0.00
C VAL A 60 -8.18 8.66 -0.02
N SER A 61 -8.85 9.74 0.42
CA SER A 61 -10.30 9.85 0.36
C SER A 61 -10.84 9.82 -1.07
N GLN A 62 -10.12 10.40 -2.04
CA GLN A 62 -10.46 10.32 -3.46
C GLN A 62 -10.21 8.93 -4.04
N LEU A 63 -9.09 8.29 -3.72
CA LEU A 63 -8.77 6.92 -4.15
C LEU A 63 -9.85 5.92 -3.69
N ARG A 64 -10.34 6.06 -2.46
CA ARG A 64 -11.45 5.26 -1.93
C ARG A 64 -12.78 5.46 -2.67
N ARG A 65 -12.95 6.54 -3.43
CA ARG A 65 -14.14 6.82 -4.23
C ARG A 65 -13.99 6.45 -5.71
N VAL A 66 -12.80 6.02 -6.12
CA VAL A 66 -12.56 5.56 -7.49
C VAL A 66 -13.44 4.34 -7.76
N LYS A 67 -14.17 4.39 -8.88
CA LYS A 67 -14.95 3.26 -9.36
C LYS A 67 -13.99 2.25 -9.98
N LEU A 68 -13.77 1.16 -9.26
CA LEU A 68 -13.00 0.02 -9.74
C LEU A 68 -13.78 -0.71 -10.84
N PRO A 69 -13.12 -1.13 -11.95
CA PRO A 69 -13.76 -1.95 -12.98
C PRO A 69 -14.33 -3.27 -12.42
N HIS A 70 -13.59 -3.88 -11.49
CA HIS A 70 -13.94 -5.16 -10.87
C HIS A 70 -13.77 -5.05 -9.34
N PRO A 71 -14.78 -4.52 -8.62
CA PRO A 71 -14.66 -4.15 -7.20
C PRO A 71 -14.53 -5.35 -6.24
N SER A 72 -14.71 -6.58 -6.73
CA SER A 72 -14.58 -7.82 -5.95
C SER A 72 -13.26 -8.55 -6.17
N ILE A 73 -12.43 -8.11 -7.13
CA ILE A 73 -11.17 -8.77 -7.49
C ILE A 73 -10.01 -7.97 -6.91
N PRO A 74 -9.25 -8.53 -5.94
CA PRO A 74 -8.12 -7.83 -5.37
C PRO A 74 -6.86 -7.94 -6.24
N GLY A 75 -5.95 -6.98 -6.06
CA GLY A 75 -4.68 -6.92 -6.80
C GLY A 75 -4.59 -5.74 -7.77
N PRO A 76 -3.55 -5.73 -8.63
CA PRO A 76 -3.37 -4.68 -9.62
C PRO A 76 -4.59 -4.52 -10.53
N VAL A 77 -5.06 -3.28 -10.68
CA VAL A 77 -6.23 -2.99 -11.51
C VAL A 77 -5.85 -3.10 -12.99
N ASN A 78 -6.56 -3.94 -13.72
CA ASN A 78 -6.46 -4.05 -15.17
C ASN A 78 -7.83 -3.81 -15.83
N GLY A 79 -7.89 -3.87 -17.16
CA GLY A 79 -9.12 -3.68 -17.93
C GLY A 79 -9.92 -4.97 -18.18
N THR A 80 -9.60 -6.06 -17.47
CA THR A 80 -10.15 -7.41 -17.68
C THR A 80 -10.61 -8.02 -16.36
N GLU A 81 -11.45 -9.06 -16.42
CA GLU A 81 -11.84 -9.81 -15.21
C GLU A 81 -10.76 -10.82 -14.75
N GLU A 82 -9.64 -10.91 -15.47
CA GLU A 82 -8.56 -11.83 -15.10
C GLU A 82 -7.75 -11.25 -13.92
N PRO A 83 -7.70 -11.94 -12.78
CA PRO A 83 -6.96 -11.47 -11.62
C PRO A 83 -5.45 -11.54 -11.87
N LEU A 84 -4.73 -10.54 -11.38
CA LEU A 84 -3.27 -10.49 -11.42
C LEU A 84 -2.69 -10.80 -10.03
N CYS A 85 -1.45 -11.28 -10.00
CA CYS A 85 -0.75 -11.46 -8.74
C CYS A 85 -0.65 -10.12 -8.00
N CYS A 86 -1.06 -10.11 -6.73
CA CYS A 86 -0.84 -8.99 -5.84
C CYS A 86 0.66 -8.76 -5.69
N LYS A 87 1.04 -7.49 -5.77
CA LYS A 87 2.42 -7.03 -5.64
C LYS A 87 2.49 -5.99 -4.56
N GLY A 88 3.68 -5.84 -4.02
CA GLY A 88 3.96 -4.90 -2.98
C GLY A 88 4.23 -5.58 -1.66
N LEU A 89 4.38 -4.70 -0.70
CA LEU A 89 5.19 -4.94 0.47
C LEU A 89 4.48 -5.83 1.51
N MET A 90 3.15 -5.89 1.44
CA MET A 90 2.33 -6.80 2.26
C MET A 90 2.24 -8.22 1.68
N PHE A 91 2.98 -8.49 0.60
CA PHE A 91 3.05 -9.78 -0.07
C PHE A 91 4.50 -10.28 -0.11
N SER A 92 4.72 -11.51 -0.59
CA SER A 92 6.09 -12.00 -0.76
C SER A 92 6.82 -11.20 -1.84
N GLU A 93 8.15 -11.36 -1.93
CA GLU A 93 8.96 -10.77 -3.03
C GLU A 93 8.45 -11.20 -4.42
N TYR A 94 7.87 -12.40 -4.51
CA TYR A 94 7.27 -12.92 -5.74
C TYR A 94 5.80 -12.47 -5.93
N GLY A 95 5.22 -11.78 -4.95
CA GLY A 95 3.81 -11.42 -4.88
C GLY A 95 2.95 -12.49 -4.18
N ALA A 96 1.64 -12.43 -4.39
CA ALA A 96 0.70 -13.45 -3.94
C ALA A 96 -0.51 -13.56 -4.88
N GLY A 97 -1.24 -14.66 -4.80
CA GLY A 97 -2.37 -14.92 -5.69
C GLY A 97 -1.91 -15.46 -7.06
N PRO A 98 -2.66 -15.20 -8.15
CA PRO A 98 -3.79 -14.28 -8.24
C PRO A 98 -5.00 -14.74 -7.41
N PHE A 99 -5.78 -13.80 -6.88
CA PHE A 99 -6.96 -14.06 -6.06
C PHE A 99 -8.22 -13.66 -6.82
N ARG A 100 -9.29 -14.47 -6.74
CA ARG A 100 -10.55 -14.19 -7.45
C ARG A 100 -11.54 -13.41 -6.59
N SER A 101 -11.30 -13.34 -5.29
CA SER A 101 -12.19 -12.69 -4.34
C SER A 101 -11.45 -12.14 -3.12
N CYS A 102 -12.10 -11.23 -2.39
CA CYS A 102 -11.70 -10.80 -1.05
C CYS A 102 -11.49 -11.98 -0.09
N SER A 103 -12.34 -13.01 -0.19
CA SER A 103 -12.25 -14.23 0.63
C SER A 103 -10.99 -15.04 0.36
N ASP A 104 -10.54 -15.11 -0.90
CA ASP A 104 -9.29 -15.80 -1.24
C ASP A 104 -8.08 -15.07 -0.66
N LEU A 105 -8.07 -13.74 -0.77
CA LEU A 105 -7.04 -12.87 -0.20
C LEU A 105 -6.99 -13.00 1.32
N SER A 106 -8.13 -12.86 2.01
CA SER A 106 -8.20 -12.94 3.47
C SER A 106 -7.85 -14.34 3.98
N SER A 107 -8.24 -15.40 3.26
CA SER A 107 -7.86 -16.78 3.58
C SER A 107 -6.36 -17.00 3.43
N TRP A 108 -5.73 -16.43 2.41
CA TRP A 108 -4.28 -16.49 2.24
C TRP A 108 -3.55 -15.78 3.37
N PHE A 109 -3.97 -14.57 3.76
CA PHE A 109 -3.40 -13.87 4.91
C PHE A 109 -3.62 -14.64 6.22
N SER A 110 -4.81 -15.21 6.40
CA SER A 110 -5.11 -16.06 7.57
C SER A 110 -4.17 -17.26 7.66
N ARG A 111 -3.87 -17.93 6.53
CA ARG A 111 -2.90 -19.03 6.51
C ARG A 111 -1.48 -18.55 6.86
N LYS A 112 -1.01 -17.46 6.26
CA LYS A 112 0.31 -16.88 6.58
C LYS A 112 0.40 -16.46 8.04
N TYR A 113 -0.69 -15.94 8.58
CA TYR A 113 -0.82 -15.59 9.98
C TYR A 113 -0.68 -16.80 10.91
N GLN A 114 -1.36 -17.91 10.62
CA GLN A 114 -1.20 -19.15 11.41
C GLN A 114 0.23 -19.71 11.34
N ILE A 115 0.89 -19.64 10.18
CA ILE A 115 2.29 -20.06 10.05
C ILE A 115 3.20 -19.20 10.93
N ALA A 116 3.01 -17.87 10.93
CA ALA A 116 3.78 -16.96 11.77
C ALA A 116 3.60 -17.28 13.25
N LEU A 117 2.36 -17.43 13.72
CA LEU A 117 2.07 -17.81 15.11
C LEU A 117 2.76 -19.10 15.54
N ASN A 118 2.62 -20.16 14.72
CA ASN A 118 3.26 -21.44 15.00
C ASN A 118 4.79 -21.31 15.08
N TYR A 119 5.40 -20.48 14.24
CA TYR A 119 6.83 -20.22 14.29
C TYR A 119 7.26 -19.55 15.61
N TYR A 120 6.57 -18.49 16.04
CA TYR A 120 6.89 -17.79 17.29
C TYR A 120 6.73 -18.70 18.51
N GLU A 121 5.64 -19.48 18.57
CA GLU A 121 5.36 -20.37 19.68
C GLU A 121 6.35 -21.53 19.77
N LEU A 122 6.68 -22.14 18.65
CA LEU A 122 7.47 -23.37 18.62
C LEU A 122 8.98 -23.09 18.58
N ARG A 123 9.43 -22.02 17.93
CA ARG A 123 10.87 -21.79 17.67
C ARG A 123 11.49 -20.68 18.48
N THR A 124 10.83 -19.53 18.68
CA THR A 124 11.45 -18.40 19.38
C THR A 124 11.07 -18.34 20.85
N ARG A 125 9.96 -18.96 21.26
CA ARG A 125 9.37 -18.85 22.61
C ARG A 125 9.09 -17.39 23.02
N GLU A 126 9.02 -16.49 22.05
CA GLU A 126 8.70 -15.08 22.29
C GLU A 126 7.19 -14.92 22.46
N PRO A 127 6.74 -14.15 23.46
CA PRO A 127 5.32 -13.92 23.67
C PRO A 127 4.75 -13.04 22.55
N VAL A 128 3.91 -13.63 21.71
CA VAL A 128 3.04 -12.87 20.79
C VAL A 128 1.95 -12.16 21.59
N SER A 129 1.69 -10.89 21.28
CA SER A 129 0.66 -10.10 21.98
C SER A 129 -0.73 -10.74 21.85
N SER A 130 -1.60 -10.54 22.84
CA SER A 130 -2.98 -11.05 22.80
C SER A 130 -3.80 -10.45 21.66
N ALA A 131 -3.52 -9.19 21.30
CA ALA A 131 -4.16 -8.49 20.19
C ALA A 131 -3.84 -9.14 18.84
N VAL A 132 -2.60 -9.58 18.67
CA VAL A 132 -2.19 -10.36 17.51
C VAL A 132 -2.85 -11.73 17.62
N ARG A 133 -2.57 -12.53 18.66
CA ARG A 133 -3.07 -13.91 18.84
C ARG A 133 -4.58 -14.08 18.57
N ASN A 134 -5.40 -13.14 19.02
CA ASN A 134 -6.85 -13.20 18.90
C ASN A 134 -7.40 -12.49 17.65
N TYR A 135 -6.53 -12.13 16.71
CA TYR A 135 -6.94 -11.48 15.48
C TYR A 135 -7.85 -12.38 14.65
N CYS A 136 -8.97 -11.80 14.23
CA CYS A 136 -9.91 -12.41 13.31
C CYS A 136 -10.16 -11.39 12.18
N PRO A 137 -10.05 -11.78 10.90
CA PRO A 137 -10.48 -10.93 9.79
C PRO A 137 -11.94 -10.48 10.00
N ASP A 138 -12.16 -9.17 10.01
CA ASP A 138 -13.48 -8.56 10.10
C ASP A 138 -13.99 -8.13 8.72
N ASP A 139 -15.11 -7.42 8.69
CA ASP A 139 -15.73 -6.93 7.45
C ASP A 139 -14.84 -5.97 6.63
N SER A 140 -13.76 -5.42 7.22
CA SER A 140 -12.83 -4.56 6.48
C SER A 140 -12.07 -5.33 5.39
N TRP A 141 -11.99 -6.66 5.47
CA TRP A 141 -11.46 -7.51 4.41
C TRP A 141 -12.40 -7.65 3.21
N ASN A 142 -13.70 -7.41 3.39
CA ASN A 142 -14.72 -7.69 2.38
C ASN A 142 -14.89 -6.56 1.36
N THR A 143 -14.31 -5.38 1.62
CA THR A 143 -14.42 -4.22 0.74
C THR A 143 -13.06 -3.80 0.21
N LEU A 144 -12.95 -3.63 -1.11
CA LEU A 144 -11.75 -3.18 -1.78
C LEU A 144 -11.87 -1.73 -2.21
N PHE A 145 -10.75 -1.02 -2.08
CA PHE A 145 -10.57 0.35 -2.51
C PHE A 145 -9.34 0.42 -3.40
N LEU A 146 -9.28 1.38 -4.31
CA LEU A 146 -8.01 1.69 -4.93
C LEU A 146 -7.07 2.20 -3.84
N THR A 147 -5.89 1.60 -3.72
CA THR A 147 -4.81 2.07 -2.86
C THR A 147 -3.58 2.38 -3.70
N HIS A 148 -2.76 3.32 -3.24
CA HIS A 148 -1.45 3.58 -3.80
C HIS A 148 -0.48 2.45 -3.43
N GLY A 149 -0.49 2.03 -2.15
CA GLY A 149 0.28 0.89 -1.66
C GLY A 149 1.73 1.21 -1.26
N ASP A 150 2.21 2.43 -1.55
CA ASP A 150 3.53 2.92 -1.16
C ASP A 150 3.58 4.46 -1.05
N ILE A 151 2.71 5.04 -0.22
CA ILE A 151 2.79 6.48 0.08
C ILE A 151 3.94 6.70 1.07
N SER A 152 5.10 7.06 0.55
CA SER A 152 6.34 7.24 1.29
C SER A 152 6.98 8.60 0.99
N LEU A 153 7.97 9.00 1.79
CA LEU A 153 8.68 10.27 1.60
C LEU A 153 9.41 10.35 0.23
N THR A 154 9.79 9.20 -0.36
CA THR A 154 10.44 9.15 -1.68
C THR A 154 9.45 9.21 -2.84
N ASN A 155 8.17 8.89 -2.58
CA ASN A 155 7.13 8.81 -3.61
C ASN A 155 6.18 10.02 -3.57
N VAL A 156 6.45 10.99 -2.71
CA VAL A 156 5.69 12.23 -2.62
C VAL A 156 6.63 13.40 -2.90
N ARG A 157 6.27 14.23 -3.89
CA ARG A 157 7.09 15.35 -4.34
C ARG A 157 6.37 16.68 -4.15
N VAL A 158 7.07 17.67 -3.64
CA VAL A 158 6.58 19.06 -3.57
C VAL A 158 6.97 19.73 -4.89
N GLY A 159 5.98 19.93 -5.75
CA GLY A 159 6.18 20.56 -7.05
C GLY A 159 6.48 22.05 -6.92
N GLU A 160 7.24 22.61 -7.87
CA GLU A 160 7.44 24.07 -7.95
C GLU A 160 6.13 24.83 -8.18
N ASP A 161 5.12 24.15 -8.75
CA ASP A 161 3.75 24.66 -8.89
C ASP A 161 2.96 24.68 -7.56
N GLY A 162 3.61 24.32 -6.45
CA GLY A 162 3.04 24.31 -5.11
C GLY A 162 2.15 23.11 -4.81
N LYS A 163 2.02 22.14 -5.72
CA LYS A 163 1.21 20.94 -5.51
C LYS A 163 2.02 19.82 -4.88
N ILE A 164 1.30 18.91 -4.22
CA ILE A 164 1.85 17.65 -3.73
C ILE A 164 1.59 16.58 -4.79
N TRP A 165 2.65 16.12 -5.44
CA TRP A 165 2.59 15.11 -6.50
C TRP A 165 2.80 13.72 -5.92
N LEU A 166 1.96 12.76 -6.35
CA LEU A 166 2.06 11.36 -5.94
C LEU A 166 2.65 10.51 -7.06
N LEU A 167 3.81 9.92 -6.78
CA LEU A 167 4.66 9.19 -7.72
C LEU A 167 4.67 7.69 -7.38
N ASP A 168 5.23 6.89 -8.29
CA ASP A 168 5.44 5.45 -8.16
C ASP A 168 4.22 4.62 -7.73
N TRP A 169 3.41 4.28 -8.73
CA TRP A 169 2.20 3.48 -8.56
C TRP A 169 2.44 1.96 -8.70
N GLY A 170 3.69 1.50 -8.59
CA GLY A 170 4.08 0.11 -8.87
C GLY A 170 3.39 -0.92 -7.97
N PHE A 171 2.99 -0.53 -6.76
CA PHE A 171 2.27 -1.38 -5.80
C PHE A 171 0.78 -1.05 -5.68
N SER A 172 0.26 -0.19 -6.56
CA SER A 172 -1.15 0.17 -6.54
C SER A 172 -2.06 -0.99 -6.92
N GLY A 173 -3.26 -1.01 -6.35
CA GLY A 173 -4.23 -2.06 -6.61
C GLY A 173 -5.52 -1.89 -5.81
N ALA A 174 -6.44 -2.83 -6.00
CA ALA A 174 -7.67 -2.94 -5.23
C ALA A 174 -7.40 -3.75 -3.96
N TYR A 175 -7.37 -3.09 -2.81
CA TYR A 175 -7.07 -3.69 -1.51
C TYR A 175 -7.92 -3.07 -0.40
N SER A 176 -7.96 -3.73 0.77
CA SER A 176 -8.65 -3.21 1.95
C SER A 176 -7.98 -1.95 2.51
N ILE A 177 -8.75 -1.12 3.24
CA ILE A 177 -8.33 0.21 3.72
C ILE A 177 -6.98 0.24 4.48
N PHE A 178 -6.67 -0.84 5.19
CA PHE A 178 -5.47 -0.92 6.03
C PHE A 178 -4.18 -1.15 5.23
N PHE A 179 -4.26 -1.55 3.96
CA PHE A 179 -3.08 -1.68 3.11
C PHE A 179 -2.41 -0.32 2.85
N GLU A 180 -3.20 0.75 2.72
CA GLU A 180 -2.64 2.10 2.54
C GLU A 180 -1.90 2.55 3.81
N TYR A 181 -2.49 2.29 4.98
CA TYR A 181 -1.86 2.59 6.27
C TYR A 181 -0.56 1.79 6.42
N ALA A 182 -0.58 0.51 6.04
CA ALA A 182 0.61 -0.33 6.06
C ALA A 182 1.70 0.17 5.10
N GLY A 183 1.33 0.70 3.93
CA GLY A 183 2.26 1.33 2.99
C GLY A 183 3.01 2.52 3.60
N ILE A 184 2.31 3.40 4.33
CA ILE A 184 2.95 4.54 5.01
C ILE A 184 3.84 4.07 6.17
N MET A 185 3.36 3.12 6.96
CA MET A 185 4.00 2.68 8.21
C MET A 185 5.21 1.75 8.01
N ARG A 186 5.46 1.28 6.80
CA ARG A 186 6.43 0.22 6.54
C ARG A 186 7.89 0.64 6.69
N TRP A 187 8.19 1.90 6.46
CA TRP A 187 9.57 2.38 6.42
C TRP A 187 10.02 2.67 7.86
N ASP A 188 10.53 1.64 8.53
CA ASP A 188 10.99 1.71 9.94
C ASP A 188 12.12 2.74 10.15
N ASP A 189 12.83 3.09 9.08
CA ASP A 189 13.86 4.13 9.01
C ASP A 189 13.32 5.52 8.65
N ALA A 190 12.02 5.64 8.34
CA ALA A 190 11.40 6.92 8.05
C ALA A 190 11.34 7.81 9.29
N ASP A 191 11.30 9.12 9.05
CA ASP A 191 11.21 10.12 10.11
C ASP A 191 9.99 9.85 11.02
N SER A 192 10.21 9.81 12.33
CA SER A 192 9.13 9.55 13.29
C SER A 192 7.95 10.54 13.19
N SER A 193 8.20 11.77 12.74
CA SER A 193 7.15 12.78 12.50
C SER A 193 6.28 12.42 11.30
N TRP A 194 6.83 11.76 10.28
CA TRP A 194 6.06 11.23 9.15
C TRP A 194 5.14 10.09 9.59
N LEU A 195 5.69 9.10 10.30
CA LEU A 195 4.93 7.93 10.75
C LEU A 195 3.77 8.32 11.70
N LYS A 196 3.96 9.35 12.54
CA LYS A 196 2.90 9.87 13.41
C LYS A 196 1.68 10.38 12.64
N LEU A 197 1.86 10.84 11.39
CA LEU A 197 0.79 11.37 10.55
C LEU A 197 0.03 10.30 9.78
N ALA A 198 0.46 9.03 9.80
CA ALA A 198 -0.19 7.95 9.05
C ALA A 198 -1.68 7.81 9.40
N SER A 199 -2.02 7.94 10.68
CA SER A 199 -3.42 7.91 11.15
C SER A 199 -4.22 9.12 10.67
N ASP A 200 -3.59 10.28 10.53
CA ASP A 200 -4.25 11.48 10.00
C ASP A 200 -4.52 11.33 8.50
N VAL A 201 -3.60 10.70 7.76
CA VAL A 201 -3.73 10.46 6.32
C VAL A 201 -4.80 9.40 6.03
N VAL A 202 -4.73 8.23 6.68
CA VAL A 202 -5.52 7.05 6.27
C VAL A 202 -6.70 6.77 7.23
N GLY A 203 -6.62 7.21 8.48
CA GLY A 203 -7.40 6.71 9.60
C GLY A 203 -6.66 5.61 10.36
N SER A 204 -7.02 5.40 11.63
CA SER A 204 -6.34 4.41 12.48
C SER A 204 -6.63 2.98 12.02
N CYS A 205 -5.60 2.33 11.46
CA CYS A 205 -5.62 0.91 11.09
C CYS A 205 -4.57 0.11 11.87
N LYS A 206 -4.15 0.61 13.05
CA LYS A 206 -2.99 0.08 13.78
C LYS A 206 -3.09 -1.41 14.10
N GLN A 207 -4.26 -1.88 14.53
CA GLN A 207 -4.45 -3.31 14.85
C GLN A 207 -4.20 -4.21 13.62
N HIS A 208 -4.72 -3.81 12.46
CA HIS A 208 -4.50 -4.51 11.20
C HIS A 208 -3.01 -4.50 10.83
N PHE A 209 -2.36 -3.35 10.97
CA PHE A 209 -0.93 -3.22 10.70
C PHE A 209 -0.06 -4.08 11.61
N ASP A 210 -0.31 -4.09 12.93
CA ASP A 210 0.47 -4.88 13.90
C ASP A 210 0.40 -6.39 13.57
N VAL A 211 -0.76 -6.86 13.09
CA VAL A 211 -0.93 -8.25 12.65
C VAL A 211 -0.18 -8.50 11.34
N LEU A 212 -0.34 -7.60 10.37
CA LEU A 212 0.30 -7.72 9.07
C LEU A 212 1.84 -7.64 9.15
N SER A 213 2.39 -6.80 10.02
CA SER A 213 3.83 -6.69 10.26
C SER A 213 4.39 -7.95 10.89
N THR A 214 3.64 -8.57 11.82
CA THR A 214 4.01 -9.85 12.44
C THR A 214 4.14 -10.98 11.41
N VAL A 215 3.34 -10.96 10.34
CA VAL A 215 3.40 -12.00 9.30
C VAL A 215 4.41 -11.71 8.19
N THR A 216 4.99 -10.52 8.12
CA THR A 216 5.76 -10.08 6.95
C THR A 216 6.94 -11.00 6.65
N TRP A 217 7.66 -11.49 7.67
CA TRP A 217 8.71 -12.50 7.50
C TRP A 217 8.19 -13.86 7.01
N SER A 218 6.98 -14.26 7.45
CA SER A 218 6.36 -15.53 7.07
C SER A 218 5.87 -15.57 5.62
N LEU A 219 5.75 -14.41 4.96
CA LEU A 219 5.24 -14.31 3.58
C LEU A 219 6.09 -15.15 2.61
N HIS A 220 7.40 -15.25 2.85
CA HIS A 220 8.35 -16.00 2.01
C HIS A 220 8.37 -17.51 2.29
N TYR A 221 7.82 -17.96 3.42
CA TYR A 221 7.77 -19.38 3.72
C TYR A 221 6.59 -20.03 3.00
N VAL A 222 6.90 -20.91 2.06
CA VAL A 222 5.94 -21.88 1.53
C VAL A 222 5.89 -23.02 2.55
N SER A 223 4.71 -23.41 3.03
CA SER A 223 4.61 -24.70 3.71
C SER A 223 5.08 -25.75 2.71
N VAL A 224 6.08 -26.53 3.06
CA VAL A 224 6.47 -27.71 2.29
C VAL A 224 5.34 -28.71 2.47
N GLU A 225 4.26 -28.55 1.71
CA GLU A 225 3.13 -29.48 1.52
C GLU A 225 2.02 -28.70 0.79
N ASP A 226 2.10 -28.71 -0.54
CA ASP A 226 0.95 -28.73 -1.46
C ASP A 226 1.02 -30.07 -2.24
#